data_AF-A0A2E5LNQ0-F1
#
_entry.id   AF-A0A2E5LNQ0-F1
#
_cell.length_a   1.000
_cell.length_b   1.000
_cell.length_c   1.000
_cell.angle_alpha   90.00
_cell.angle_beta   90.00
_cell.angle_gamma   90.00
#
_symmetry.space_group_name_H-M   'P 1'
#
loop_
_entity.id
_entity.type
_entity.pdbx_description
1 polymer ?
#
loop_
_entity_poly.entity_id
_entity_poly.type
_entity_poly.pdbx_seq_one_letter_code
_entity_poly.pdbx_strand_id
1 'polypeptide(L)' 'MMTRYADRNRMMVVLSYRVGLRACEIAAITVGDVLNSENNVRETVILIAHQTKRSKSHSLFLSDSVRKEIAKYIKATRNC' A
#
# COMPACT_ATOMS: atom_id res chain seq x y z
N MET A 1 15.71 -4.24 -19.25
CA MET A 1 16.01 -3.93 -17.84
C MET A 1 14.93 -3.08 -17.17
N MET A 2 13.62 -3.39 -17.35
CA MET A 2 12.50 -2.71 -16.67
C MET A 2 11.44 -3.68 -16.12
N THR A 3 11.64 -4.99 -16.27
CA THR A 3 10.64 -6.03 -15.96
C THR A 3 10.83 -6.69 -14.60
N ARG A 4 11.97 -6.50 -13.91
CA ARG A 4 12.23 -7.13 -12.60
C ARG A 4 11.23 -6.75 -11.51
N TYR A 5 10.60 -5.57 -11.60
CA TYR A 5 9.67 -5.06 -10.58
C TYR A 5 8.41 -4.42 -11.18
N ALA A 6 7.86 -5.03 -12.24
CA ALA A 6 6.66 -4.52 -12.91
C ALA A 6 5.47 -4.38 -11.96
N ASP A 7 5.24 -5.39 -11.11
CA ASP A 7 4.14 -5.41 -10.14
C ASP A 7 4.28 -4.29 -9.09
N ARG A 8 5.50 -4.06 -8.58
CA ARG A 8 5.77 -3.02 -7.59
C ARG A 8 5.51 -1.62 -8.16
N ASN A 9 5.98 -1.37 -9.38
CA ASN A 9 5.82 -0.08 -10.03
C ASN A 9 4.34 0.21 -10.32
N ARG A 10 3.59 -0.79 -10.77
CA ARG A 10 2.13 -0.69 -10.92
C ARG A 10 1.45 -0.37 -9.59
N MET A 11 1.88 -1.04 -8.51
CA MET A 11 1.33 -0.83 -7.18
C MET A 11 1.58 0.60 -6.66
N MET A 12 2.78 1.14 -6.88
CA MET A 12 3.09 2.55 -6.53
C MET A 12 2.15 3.55 -7.21
N VAL A 13 1.84 3.35 -8.50
CA VAL A 13 0.91 4.22 -9.24
C VAL A 13 -0.51 4.09 -8.70
N VAL A 14 -0.97 2.87 -8.41
CA VAL A 14 -2.29 2.62 -7.83
C VAL A 14 -2.44 3.32 -6.47
N LEU A 15 -1.44 3.22 -5.59
CA LEU A 15 -1.44 3.89 -4.29
C LEU A 15 -1.44 5.41 -4.43
N SER A 16 -0.67 5.95 -5.37
CA SER A 16 -0.60 7.39 -5.60
C SER A 16 -1.92 7.95 -6.12
N TYR A 17 -2.53 7.28 -7.11
CA TYR A 17 -3.70 7.80 -7.81
C TYR A 17 -5.03 7.45 -7.14
N ARG A 18 -5.20 6.19 -6.69
CA ARG A 18 -6.48 5.72 -6.12
C ARG A 18 -6.60 5.98 -4.62
N VAL A 19 -5.48 6.02 -3.90
CA VAL A 19 -5.48 6.25 -2.43
C VAL A 19 -5.05 7.68 -2.09
N GLY A 20 -4.39 8.39 -3.01
CA GLY A 20 -3.92 9.76 -2.78
C GLY A 20 -2.70 9.84 -1.86
N LEU A 21 -1.95 8.75 -1.75
CA LEU A 21 -0.73 8.70 -0.95
C LEU A 21 0.39 9.54 -1.57
N ARG A 22 1.13 10.27 -0.74
CA ARG A 22 2.32 11.01 -1.18
C ARG A 22 3.52 10.08 -1.29
N ALA A 23 4.50 10.43 -2.12
CA ALA A 23 5.70 9.61 -2.33
C ALA A 23 6.41 9.17 -1.03
N CYS A 24 6.53 10.07 -0.04
CA CYS A 24 7.13 9.73 1.27
C CYS A 24 6.30 8.70 2.05
N GLU A 25 4.97 8.79 1.98
CA GLU A 25 4.06 7.89 2.68
C GLU A 25 4.06 6.50 2.01
N ILE A 26 4.12 6.45 0.68
CA ILE A 26 4.28 5.21 -0.10
C ILE A 26 5.63 4.53 0.22
N ALA A 27 6.67 5.31 0.50
CA ALA A 27 7.97 4.76 0.87
C ALA A 27 8.02 4.23 2.31
N ALA A 28 7.17 4.74 3.20
CA ALA A 28 7.17 4.41 4.63
C ALA A 28 6.12 3.36 5.02
N ILE A 29 5.12 3.10 4.17
CA ILE A 29 4.07 2.11 4.43
C ILE A 29 4.63 0.70 4.46
N THR A 30 4.18 -0.10 5.44
CA THR A 30 4.58 -1.49 5.58
C THR A 30 3.44 -2.45 5.25
N VAL A 31 3.77 -3.71 4.96
CA VAL A 31 2.75 -4.76 4.74
C VAL A 31 1.90 -4.97 5.99
N GLY A 32 2.47 -4.79 7.19
CA GLY A 32 1.73 -4.88 8.46
C GLY A 32 0.71 -3.76 8.68
N ASP A 33 0.89 -2.60 8.05
CA ASP A 33 -0.07 -1.51 8.10
C ASP A 33 -1.30 -1.78 7.22
N VAL A 34 -1.14 -2.63 6.20
CA VAL A 34 -2.15 -2.90 5.16
C VAL A 34 -2.84 -4.25 5.36
N LEU A 35 -2.14 -5.25 5.89
CA LEU A 35 -2.69 -6.58 6.16
C LEU A 35 -3.11 -6.72 7.63
N ASN A 36 -4.21 -7.44 7.83
CA ASN A 36 -4.57 -8.01 9.13
C ASN A 36 -3.86 -9.35 9.37
N SER A 37 -3.90 -9.80 10.62
CA SER A 37 -3.37 -11.09 11.07
C SER A 37 -3.90 -12.29 10.27
N GLU A 38 -5.08 -12.15 9.67
CA GLU A 38 -5.73 -13.15 8.83
C GLU A 38 -5.33 -13.07 7.33
N ASN A 39 -4.28 -12.30 6.98
CA ASN A 39 -3.89 -11.97 5.60
C ASN A 39 -4.96 -11.20 4.78
N ASN A 40 -5.99 -10.66 5.44
CA ASN A 40 -6.99 -9.82 4.79
C ASN A 40 -6.50 -8.38 4.68
N VAL A 41 -6.73 -7.74 3.53
CA VAL A 41 -6.40 -6.31 3.35
C VAL A 41 -7.38 -5.47 4.17
N ARG A 42 -6.84 -4.64 5.06
CA ARG A 42 -7.60 -3.69 5.87
C ARG A 42 -8.41 -2.75 4.99
N GLU A 43 -9.55 -2.33 5.48
CA GLU A 43 -10.36 -1.30 4.83
C GLU A 43 -9.80 0.10 5.09
N THR A 44 -9.23 0.31 6.28
CA THR A 44 -8.58 1.56 6.66
C THR A 44 -7.13 1.32 7.01
N VAL A 45 -6.23 2.12 6.43
CA VAL A 45 -4.80 2.17 6.76
C VAL A 45 -4.56 3.40 7.62
N ILE A 46 -3.87 3.23 8.73
CA ILE A 46 -3.51 4.34 9.62
C ILE A 46 -2.00 4.51 9.52
N LEU A 47 -1.57 5.59 8.89
CA LEU A 47 -0.17 5.99 8.90
C LEU A 47 0.13 6.72 10.21
N ILE A 48 1.18 6.31 10.88
CA ILE A 48 1.65 6.95 12.11
C ILE A 48 2.50 8.17 11.79
N ALA A 49 2.60 9.10 12.75
CA ALA A 49 3.25 10.40 12.56
C ALA A 49 4.63 10.29 11.86
N HIS A 50 5.47 9.33 12.26
CA HIS A 50 6.80 9.13 11.69
C HIS A 50 6.80 8.72 10.20
N GLN A 51 5.69 8.18 9.68
CA GLN A 51 5.53 7.79 8.28
C GLN A 51 5.05 8.96 7.39
N THR A 52 4.75 10.12 7.99
CA THR A 52 4.23 11.29 7.27
C THR A 52 5.20 12.46 7.36
N LYS A 53 5.29 13.24 6.28
CA LYS A 53 6.17 14.43 6.21
C LYS A 53 5.83 15.52 7.24
N ARG A 54 4.60 15.52 7.78
CA ARG A 54 4.10 16.52 8.74
C ARG A 54 3.99 15.99 10.18
N SER A 55 4.49 14.80 10.47
CA SER A 55 4.33 14.17 11.78
C SER A 55 2.87 14.10 12.25
N LYS A 56 1.93 13.92 11.31
CA LYS A 56 0.50 13.81 11.60
C LYS A 56 0.01 12.45 11.16
N SER A 57 -0.68 11.74 12.04
CA SER A 57 -1.32 10.49 11.68
C SER A 57 -2.33 10.74 10.56
N HIS A 58 -2.30 9.89 9.53
CA HIS A 58 -3.18 10.00 8.37
C HIS A 58 -3.91 8.68 8.18
N SER A 59 -5.23 8.70 8.40
CA SER A 59 -6.09 7.55 8.14
C SER A 59 -6.64 7.64 6.72
N LEU A 60 -6.44 6.56 5.96
CA LEU A 60 -6.82 6.45 4.57
C LEU A 60 -7.76 5.27 4.40
N PHE A 61 -8.79 5.46 3.58
CA PHE A 61 -9.74 4.42 3.26
C PHE A 61 -9.36 3.75 1.93
N LEU A 62 -9.34 2.43 1.92
CA LEU A 62 -9.05 1.60 0.75
C LEU A 62 -10.36 1.11 0.14
N SER A 63 -10.68 1.60 -1.05
CA SER A 63 -11.82 1.07 -1.82
C SER A 63 -11.61 -0.39 -2.18
N ASP A 64 -12.69 -1.14 -2.39
CA ASP A 64 -12.64 -2.57 -2.73
C ASP A 64 -11.78 -2.88 -3.97
N SER A 65 -11.78 -1.97 -4.95
CA SER A 65 -10.94 -2.10 -6.14
C SER A 65 -9.45 -2.03 -5.81
N VAL A 66 -9.04 -1.20 -4.84
CA VAL A 66 -7.65 -1.12 -4.38
C VAL A 66 -7.29 -2.34 -3.55
N ARG A 67 -8.21 -2.80 -2.67
CA ARG A 67 -8.02 -3.99 -1.85
C ARG A 67 -7.77 -5.24 -2.69
N LYS A 68 -8.52 -5.42 -3.79
CA LYS A 68 -8.29 -6.51 -4.75
C LYS A 68 -6.91 -6.44 -5.42
N GLU A 69 -6.46 -5.25 -5.79
CA GLU A 69 -5.14 -5.04 -6.40
C GLU A 69 -4.00 -5.28 -5.41
N ILE A 70 -4.13 -4.83 -4.16
CA ILE A 70 -3.19 -5.12 -3.07
C ILE A 70 -3.08 -6.63 -2.87
N ALA A 71 -4.20 -7.34 -2.76
CA ALA A 71 -4.22 -8.78 -2.56
C ALA A 71 -3.53 -9.52 -3.71
N LYS A 72 -3.78 -9.09 -4.95
CA LYS A 72 -3.10 -9.62 -6.14
C LYS A 72 -1.58 -9.41 -6.09
N TYR A 73 -1.14 -8.21 -5.72
CA TYR A 73 0.28 -7.86 -5.58
C TYR A 73 0.98 -8.72 -4.51
N ILE A 74 0.35 -8.90 -3.35
CA ILE A 74 0.90 -9.71 -2.25
C ILE A 74 0.99 -11.18 -2.65
N LYS A 75 -0.03 -11.71 -3.34
CA LYS A 75 0.00 -13.08 -3.85
C LYS A 75 1.11 -13.29 -4.87
N ALA A 76 1.32 -12.33 -5.78
CA ALA A 76 2.41 -12.37 -6.75
C ALA A 76 3.79 -12.33 -6.06
N THR A 77 3.93 -11.52 -5.00
CA THR A 77 5.20 -11.36 -4.28
C THR A 77 5.55 -12.57 -3.40
N ARG A 78 4.56 -13.28 -2.83
CA ARG A 78 4.78 -14.48 -1.99
C ARG A 78 5.08 -15.76 -2.79
N ASN A 79 4.85 -15.76 -4.10
CA ASN A 79 5.06 -16.91 -4.98
C ASN A 79 6.48 -16.97 -5.58
N CYS A 80 7.44 -16.24 -5.02
CA CYS A 80 8.85 -16.26 -5.40
C CYS A 80 9.72 -16.81 -4.28
#